data_AF-A0AAV2SLR4-F1
#
_entry.id   AF-A0AAV2SLR4-F1
#
_cell.length_a   1.000
_cell.length_b   1.000
_cell.length_c   1.000
_cell.angle_alpha   90.00
_cell.angle_beta   90.00
_cell.angle_gamma   90.00
#
_symmetry.space_group_name_H-M   'P 1'
#
loop_
_entity.id
_entity.type
_entity.pdbx_description
1 polymer ?
#
loop_
_entity_poly.entity_id
_entity_poly.type
_entity_poly.pdbx_seq_one_letter_code
_entity_poly.pdbx_strand_id
1 'polypeptide(L)'
;QLIFSGLWQVCFTNYHDFTYRYDRIYDGCYWTLDEEMHVIEEQLRRPFFVAVQTFYTFCFILTLISALIVGFLVLCSDGEFERSVLKLAYIDLFASFFCGFISVIVFGAMGDNRDWMPHWDHNWLGWSFALAVVGVLLEFVAGVLFWVEHRIQTRKEKSPMGMYTLEGRI
;
A
#
# COMPACT_ATOMS: atom_id res chain seq x y z
N GLN A 1 12.60 7.69 27.06
CA GLN A 1 12.19 8.53 25.92
C GLN A 1 11.38 7.63 24.99
N LEU A 2 10.24 8.07 24.48
CA LEU A 2 9.39 7.24 23.63
C LEU A 2 9.31 7.87 22.25
N ILE A 3 9.49 7.06 21.21
CA ILE A 3 9.47 7.49 19.82
C ILE A 3 8.46 6.62 19.09
N PHE A 4 7.42 7.23 18.54
CA PHE A 4 6.47 6.56 17.67
C PHE A 4 6.69 7.03 16.24
N SER A 5 7.20 6.15 15.39
CA SER A 5 7.40 6.45 13.97
C SER A 5 6.28 5.85 13.14
N GLY A 6 5.55 6.72 12.45
CA GLY A 6 4.77 6.37 11.27
C GLY A 6 5.61 6.56 10.01
N LEU A 7 5.01 6.24 8.85
CA LEU A 7 5.72 6.33 7.57
C LEU A 7 6.13 7.76 7.22
N TRP A 8 5.32 8.74 7.62
CA TRP A 8 5.50 10.16 7.27
C TRP A 8 5.49 11.12 8.47
N GLN A 9 5.11 10.64 9.65
CA GLN A 9 5.05 11.42 10.87
C GLN A 9 5.76 10.67 11.97
N VAL A 10 6.56 11.37 12.75
CA VAL A 10 7.23 10.85 13.93
C VAL A 10 6.76 11.65 15.15
N CYS A 11 6.44 10.96 16.24
CA CYS A 11 6.00 11.58 17.48
C CYS A 11 6.97 11.25 18.59
N PHE A 12 7.35 12.28 19.36
CA PHE A 12 8.25 12.17 20.49
C PHE A 12 7.52 12.46 21.79
N THR A 13 7.96 11.81 22.86
CA THR A 13 7.53 12.13 24.23
C THR A 13 8.76 12.27 25.10
N ASN A 14 9.02 13.51 25.56
CA ASN A 14 10.19 13.87 26.35
C ASN A 14 11.51 13.37 25.72
N TYR A 15 11.69 13.57 24.41
CA TYR A 15 12.93 13.21 23.74
C TYR A 15 13.96 14.33 23.91
N HIS A 16 15.15 13.96 24.36
CA HIS A 16 16.30 14.85 24.53
C HIS A 16 17.41 14.35 23.61
N ASP A 17 17.87 15.23 22.72
CA ASP A 17 19.06 14.97 21.92
C ASP A 17 20.30 15.48 22.66
N PHE A 18 21.12 14.56 23.17
CA PHE A 18 22.36 14.89 23.87
C PHE A 18 23.48 15.41 22.95
N THR A 19 23.30 15.27 21.64
CA THR A 19 24.25 15.73 20.61
C THR A 19 24.04 17.20 20.28
N TYR A 20 22.85 17.73 20.57
CA TYR A 20 22.51 19.12 20.31
C TYR A 20 23.10 20.02 21.39
N ARG A 21 23.73 21.13 20.98
CA ARG A 21 24.39 22.08 21.90
C ARG A 21 23.43 22.82 22.83
N TYR A 22 22.13 22.77 22.56
CA TYR A 22 21.08 23.42 23.32
C TYR A 22 20.15 22.36 23.91
N ASP A 23 19.81 22.49 25.19
CA ASP A 23 18.82 21.63 25.86
C ASP A 23 17.42 21.89 25.28
N ARG A 24 17.10 21.20 24.18
CA ARG A 24 15.76 21.20 23.58
C ARG A 24 15.08 19.88 23.87
N ILE A 25 13.85 19.98 24.36
CA ILE A 25 12.96 18.84 24.54
C ILE A 25 12.02 18.77 23.35
N TYR A 26 12.00 17.64 22.67
CA TYR A 26 11.06 17.35 21.60
C TYR A 26 9.83 16.66 22.21
N ASP A 27 8.68 17.31 22.10
CA ASP A 27 7.39 16.80 22.55
C ASP A 27 6.31 17.14 21.52
N GLY A 28 5.59 16.11 21.06
CA GLY A 28 4.61 16.23 19.98
C GLY A 28 5.01 15.48 18.71
N CYS A 29 4.23 15.72 17.65
CA CYS A 29 4.35 15.04 16.37
C CYS A 29 4.87 15.98 15.28
N TYR A 30 5.81 15.48 14.50
CA TYR A 30 6.50 16.21 13.46
C TYR A 30 6.46 15.42 12.15
N TRP A 31 6.43 16.15 11.05
CA TRP A 31 6.54 15.56 9.73
C TRP A 31 7.97 15.10 9.48
N THR A 32 8.17 13.94 8.86
CA THR A 32 9.52 13.36 8.66
C THR A 32 10.43 14.20 7.76
N LEU A 33 9.86 15.09 6.93
CA LEU A 33 10.63 16.01 6.06
C LEU A 33 10.76 17.41 6.67
N ASP A 34 10.34 17.61 7.91
CA ASP A 34 10.49 18.89 8.59
C ASP A 34 11.97 19.16 8.95
N GLU A 35 12.40 20.41 8.88
CA GLU A 35 13.80 20.80 9.16
C GLU A 35 14.21 20.48 10.61
N GLU A 36 13.22 20.48 11.50
CA GLU A 36 13.39 20.15 12.92
C GLU A 36 13.78 18.68 13.15
N MET A 37 13.61 17.81 12.15
CA MET A 37 13.91 16.36 12.22
C MET A 37 15.35 15.99 11.86
N HIS A 38 16.24 16.98 11.67
CA HIS A 38 17.68 16.75 11.43
C HIS A 38 18.34 15.83 12.48
N VAL A 39 17.79 15.78 13.70
CA VAL A 39 18.24 14.91 14.80
C VAL A 39 18.13 13.40 14.50
N ILE A 40 17.19 12.99 13.64
CA ILE A 40 16.99 11.59 13.23
C ILE A 40 16.95 11.44 11.70
N GLU A 41 17.51 12.41 10.98
CA GLU A 41 17.45 12.45 9.52
C GLU A 41 18.15 11.24 8.89
N GLU A 42 19.26 10.77 9.47
CA GLU A 42 19.99 9.61 8.95
C GLU A 42 19.14 8.33 8.97
N GLN A 43 18.30 8.18 9.99
CA GLN A 43 17.38 7.07 10.17
C GLN A 43 16.20 7.17 9.18
N LEU A 44 15.66 8.37 8.99
CA LEU A 44 14.54 8.65 8.08
C LEU A 44 14.95 8.59 6.60
N ARG A 45 16.20 8.92 6.26
CA ARG A 45 16.73 8.88 4.88
C ARG A 45 17.42 7.57 4.53
N ARG A 46 17.39 6.54 5.40
CA ARG A 46 17.96 5.24 5.04
C ARG A 46 17.27 4.69 3.78
N PRO A 47 18.03 4.13 2.82
CA PRO A 47 17.49 3.73 1.51
C PRO A 47 16.27 2.80 1.59
N PHE A 48 16.27 1.87 2.56
CA PHE A 48 15.16 0.94 2.72
C PHE A 48 13.88 1.65 3.17
N PHE A 49 13.97 2.63 4.07
CA PHE A 49 12.80 3.33 4.59
C PHE A 49 12.20 4.24 3.51
N VAL A 50 13.06 4.90 2.71
CA VAL A 50 12.64 5.67 1.53
C VAL A 50 11.99 4.76 0.48
N ALA A 51 12.48 3.54 0.29
CA ALA A 51 11.85 2.55 -0.59
C ALA A 51 10.46 2.16 -0.06
N VAL A 52 10.34 1.84 1.24
CA VAL A 52 9.05 1.52 1.90
C VAL A 52 8.07 2.67 1.71
N GLN A 53 8.48 3.91 1.97
CA GLN A 53 7.70 5.13 1.75
C GLN A 53 7.19 5.23 0.32
N THR A 54 8.08 5.06 -0.65
CA THR A 54 7.74 5.22 -2.07
C THR A 54 6.78 4.14 -2.55
N PHE A 55 7.10 2.87 -2.30
CA PHE A 55 6.27 1.75 -2.72
C PHE A 55 4.91 1.73 -2.02
N TYR A 56 4.84 2.09 -0.74
CA TYR A 56 3.56 2.16 -0.02
C TYR A 56 2.70 3.32 -0.53
N THR A 57 3.30 4.46 -0.90
CA THR A 57 2.55 5.56 -1.53
C THR A 57 1.98 5.16 -2.87
N PHE A 58 2.73 4.42 -3.71
CA PHE A 58 2.19 3.89 -4.95
C PHE A 58 1.05 2.89 -4.72
N CYS A 59 1.20 1.98 -3.76
CA CYS A 59 0.11 1.09 -3.33
C CYS A 59 -1.13 1.90 -2.93
N PHE A 60 -0.99 2.87 -2.04
CA PHE A 60 -2.11 3.71 -1.59
C PHE A 60 -2.82 4.44 -2.74
N ILE A 61 -2.05 5.04 -3.67
CA ILE A 61 -2.63 5.74 -4.84
C ILE A 61 -3.36 4.77 -5.76
N LEU A 62 -2.75 3.62 -6.08
CA LEU A 62 -3.38 2.60 -6.92
C LEU A 62 -4.65 2.07 -6.26
N THR A 63 -4.66 1.84 -4.95
CA THR A 63 -5.87 1.40 -4.21
C THR A 63 -6.99 2.45 -4.24
N LEU A 64 -6.67 3.75 -4.20
CA LEU A 64 -7.67 4.81 -4.42
C LEU A 64 -8.21 4.78 -5.85
N ILE A 65 -7.35 4.57 -6.85
CA ILE A 65 -7.78 4.42 -8.25
C ILE A 65 -8.68 3.20 -8.39
N SER A 66 -8.32 2.06 -7.79
CA SER A 66 -9.15 0.86 -7.73
C SER A 66 -10.53 1.14 -7.14
N ALA A 67 -10.60 1.88 -6.03
CA ALA A 67 -11.88 2.25 -5.42
C ALA A 67 -12.76 3.06 -6.38
N LEU A 68 -12.18 3.96 -7.18
CA LEU A 68 -12.91 4.71 -8.22
C LEU A 68 -13.38 3.79 -9.37
N ILE A 69 -12.53 2.87 -9.82
CA ILE A 69 -12.86 1.89 -10.87
C ILE A 69 -14.01 0.98 -10.41
N VAL A 70 -13.94 0.46 -9.18
CA VAL A 70 -14.98 -0.38 -8.60
C VAL A 70 -16.27 0.41 -8.36
N GLY A 71 -16.15 1.66 -7.90
CA GLY A 71 -17.30 2.57 -7.79
C GLY A 71 -17.99 2.78 -9.13
N PHE A 72 -17.22 2.95 -10.21
CA PHE A 72 -17.76 3.04 -11.57
C PHE A 72 -18.46 1.74 -12.00
N LEU A 73 -17.88 0.57 -11.74
CA LEU A 73 -18.53 -0.72 -12.04
C LEU A 73 -19.88 -0.87 -11.33
N VAL A 74 -19.97 -0.46 -10.06
CA VAL A 74 -21.18 -0.61 -9.26
C VAL A 74 -22.26 0.40 -9.65
N LEU A 75 -21.89 1.65 -9.95
CA LEU A 75 -22.83 2.74 -10.22
C LEU A 75 -23.23 2.87 -11.69
N CYS A 76 -22.38 2.43 -12.61
CA CYS A 76 -22.53 2.62 -14.05
C CYS A 76 -22.40 1.28 -14.81
N SER A 77 -23.08 0.24 -14.31
CA SER A 77 -23.06 -1.12 -14.86
C SER A 77 -23.79 -1.23 -16.21
N ASP A 78 -23.32 -0.52 -17.23
CA ASP A 78 -23.67 -0.79 -18.62
C ASP A 78 -22.75 -1.91 -19.15
N GLY A 79 -23.37 -3.02 -19.58
CA GLY A 79 -22.67 -4.27 -19.91
C GLY A 79 -21.65 -4.15 -21.05
N GLU A 80 -21.68 -3.09 -21.84
CA GLU A 80 -20.72 -2.85 -22.93
C GLU A 80 -19.29 -2.57 -22.43
N PHE A 81 -19.14 -1.88 -21.30
CA PHE A 81 -17.83 -1.50 -20.75
C PHE A 81 -17.37 -2.38 -19.59
N GLU A 82 -18.28 -3.14 -18.98
CA GLU A 82 -18.04 -3.94 -17.77
C GLU A 82 -16.79 -4.80 -17.89
N ARG A 83 -16.62 -5.54 -18.99
CA ARG A 83 -15.46 -6.41 -19.20
C ARG A 83 -14.14 -5.64 -19.25
N SER A 84 -14.10 -4.51 -19.94
CA SER A 84 -12.89 -3.68 -20.05
C SER A 84 -12.52 -3.06 -18.71
N VAL A 85 -13.52 -2.64 -17.94
CA VAL A 85 -13.33 -2.04 -16.62
C VAL A 85 -12.93 -3.11 -15.59
N LEU A 86 -13.52 -4.31 -15.61
CA LEU A 86 -13.06 -5.46 -14.81
C LEU A 86 -11.60 -5.80 -15.11
N LYS A 87 -11.20 -5.72 -16.39
CA LYS A 87 -9.80 -5.95 -16.79
C LYS A 87 -8.88 -4.90 -16.17
N LEU A 88 -9.26 -3.64 -16.21
CA LEU A 88 -8.49 -2.56 -15.60
C LEU A 88 -8.40 -2.73 -14.08
N ALA A 89 -9.51 -3.07 -13.42
CA ALA A 89 -9.60 -3.25 -11.97
C ALA A 89 -8.62 -4.31 -11.45
N TYR A 90 -8.58 -5.51 -12.06
CA TYR A 90 -7.69 -6.56 -11.56
C TYR A 90 -6.21 -6.25 -11.86
N ILE A 91 -5.90 -5.57 -12.98
CA ILE A 91 -4.52 -5.18 -13.31
C ILE A 91 -4.02 -4.15 -12.29
N ASP A 92 -4.85 -3.15 -12.00
CA ASP A 92 -4.56 -2.10 -11.02
C ASP A 92 -4.39 -2.68 -9.61
N LEU A 93 -5.30 -3.55 -9.16
CA LEU A 93 -5.19 -4.23 -7.86
C LEU A 93 -3.93 -5.09 -7.73
N PHE A 94 -3.53 -5.82 -8.78
CA PHE A 94 -2.27 -6.56 -8.73
C PHE A 94 -1.06 -5.63 -8.70
N ALA A 95 -1.08 -4.53 -9.45
CA ALA A 95 -0.02 -3.53 -9.37
C ALA A 95 0.09 -2.94 -7.96
N SER A 96 -1.05 -2.59 -7.34
CA SER A 96 -1.11 -2.12 -5.95
C SER A 96 -0.55 -3.15 -4.98
N PHE A 97 -1.01 -4.41 -5.09
CA PHE A 97 -0.53 -5.52 -4.28
C PHE A 97 1.00 -5.68 -4.36
N PHE A 98 1.59 -5.68 -5.56
CA PHE A 98 3.04 -5.83 -5.69
C PHE A 98 3.80 -4.68 -5.03
N CYS A 99 3.33 -3.43 -5.20
CA CYS A 99 3.91 -2.28 -4.51
C CYS A 99 3.80 -2.41 -2.99
N GLY A 100 2.61 -2.73 -2.47
CA GLY A 100 2.36 -2.90 -1.05
C GLY A 100 3.14 -4.07 -0.45
N PHE A 101 3.22 -5.19 -1.16
CA PHE A 101 3.95 -6.40 -0.76
C PHE A 101 5.46 -6.14 -0.64
N ILE A 102 6.05 -5.45 -1.61
CA ILE A 102 7.47 -5.04 -1.53
C ILE A 102 7.68 -4.15 -0.31
N SER A 103 6.81 -3.17 -0.09
CA SER A 103 6.92 -2.25 1.06
C SER A 103 6.84 -3.00 2.40
N VAL A 104 5.83 -3.85 2.57
CA VAL A 104 5.61 -4.62 3.80
C VAL A 104 6.75 -5.62 4.06
N ILE A 105 7.27 -6.31 3.03
CA ILE A 105 8.41 -7.22 3.20
C ILE A 105 9.69 -6.48 3.55
N VAL A 106 10.01 -5.39 2.84
CA VAL A 106 11.22 -4.62 3.11
C VAL A 106 11.17 -4.04 4.53
N PHE A 107 10.03 -3.48 4.93
CA PHE A 107 9.87 -2.96 6.29
C PHE A 107 9.86 -4.08 7.33
N GLY A 108 9.22 -5.22 7.07
CA GLY A 108 9.22 -6.36 7.99
C GLY A 108 10.61 -6.97 8.18
N ALA A 109 11.44 -6.99 7.14
CA ALA A 109 12.79 -7.54 7.19
C ALA A 109 13.82 -6.58 7.79
N MET A 110 13.64 -5.27 7.60
CA MET A 110 14.63 -4.25 7.99
C MET A 110 14.21 -3.35 9.13
N GLY A 111 12.91 -3.28 9.43
CA GLY A 111 12.33 -2.40 10.43
C GLY A 111 12.71 -2.78 11.86
N ASP A 112 13.18 -4.00 12.11
CA ASP A 112 13.69 -4.45 13.42
C ASP A 112 15.23 -4.48 13.48
N ASN A 113 15.91 -3.95 12.47
CA ASN A 113 17.37 -3.96 12.46
C ASN A 113 17.94 -3.05 13.56
N ARG A 114 18.95 -3.58 14.26
CA ARG A 114 19.71 -2.91 15.31
C ARG A 114 20.33 -1.57 14.89
N ASP A 115 20.57 -1.37 13.60
CA ASP A 115 21.23 -0.19 13.05
C ASP A 115 20.25 0.89 12.55
N TRP A 116 18.94 0.70 12.73
CA TRP A 116 17.95 1.67 12.26
C TRP A 116 17.55 2.69 13.33
N MET A 117 16.96 2.27 14.46
CA MET A 117 16.42 3.18 15.48
C MET A 117 17.22 3.11 16.79
N PRO A 118 17.44 4.22 17.53
CA PRO A 118 17.91 4.16 18.90
C PRO A 118 16.98 3.31 19.76
N HIS A 119 17.52 2.54 20.72
CA HIS A 119 16.75 1.57 21.53
C HIS A 119 16.03 0.50 20.68
N TRP A 120 16.76 -0.10 19.74
CA TRP A 120 16.32 -1.19 18.88
C TRP A 120 15.72 -2.38 19.65
N ASP A 121 16.16 -2.62 20.88
CA ASP A 121 15.67 -3.67 21.77
C ASP A 121 14.20 -3.49 22.22
N HIS A 122 13.65 -2.29 22.03
CA HIS A 122 12.27 -1.94 22.33
C HIS A 122 11.48 -1.49 21.09
N ASN A 123 11.98 -1.80 19.90
CA ASN A 123 11.35 -1.43 18.63
C ASN A 123 10.29 -2.47 18.22
N TRP A 124 9.05 -2.26 18.62
CA TRP A 124 7.95 -3.15 18.25
C TRP A 124 7.19 -2.63 17.04
N LEU A 125 6.90 -3.53 16.10
CA LEU A 125 6.05 -3.24 14.95
C LEU A 125 4.64 -2.86 15.44
N GLY A 126 4.23 -1.63 15.13
CA GLY A 126 2.95 -1.08 15.57
C GLY A 126 1.74 -1.63 14.82
N TRP A 127 0.56 -1.27 15.30
CA TRP A 127 -0.73 -1.64 14.70
C TRP A 127 -0.89 -1.22 13.23
N SER A 128 -0.33 -0.08 12.84
CA SER A 128 -0.36 0.40 11.46
C SER A 128 0.35 -0.56 10.50
N PHE A 129 1.44 -1.20 10.93
CA PHE A 129 2.12 -2.22 10.14
C PHE A 129 1.27 -3.48 9.99
N ALA A 130 0.64 -3.95 11.07
CA ALA A 130 -0.27 -5.09 11.00
C ALA A 130 -1.45 -4.83 10.04
N LEU A 131 -2.03 -3.63 10.10
CA LEU A 131 -3.09 -3.22 9.16
C LEU A 131 -2.60 -3.14 7.72
N ALA A 132 -1.36 -2.67 7.49
CA ALA A 132 -0.76 -2.66 6.15
C ALA A 132 -0.61 -4.08 5.59
N VAL A 133 -0.11 -5.04 6.37
CA VAL A 133 -0.01 -6.46 5.98
C VAL A 133 -1.39 -7.01 5.58
N VAL A 134 -2.40 -6.79 6.42
CA VAL A 134 -3.76 -7.26 6.16
C VAL A 134 -4.34 -6.60 4.90
N GLY A 135 -4.15 -5.28 4.73
CA GLY A 135 -4.60 -4.54 3.55
C GLY A 135 -4.04 -5.11 2.25
N VAL A 136 -2.72 -5.32 2.20
CA VAL A 136 -2.04 -5.91 1.02
C VAL A 136 -2.55 -7.33 0.72
N LEU A 137 -2.81 -8.15 1.73
CA LEU A 137 -3.39 -9.48 1.52
C LEU A 137 -4.83 -9.40 0.97
N LEU A 138 -5.63 -8.46 1.45
CA LEU A 138 -6.99 -8.24 0.94
C LEU A 138 -6.98 -7.74 -0.51
N GLU A 139 -6.04 -6.87 -0.88
CA GLU A 139 -5.84 -6.41 -2.26
C GLU A 139 -5.51 -7.58 -3.20
N PHE A 140 -4.67 -8.51 -2.78
CA PHE A 140 -4.38 -9.72 -3.55
C PHE A 140 -5.64 -10.55 -3.79
N VAL A 141 -6.40 -10.82 -2.73
CA VAL A 141 -7.65 -11.59 -2.83
C VAL A 141 -8.65 -10.89 -3.75
N ALA A 142 -8.82 -9.57 -3.59
CA ALA A 142 -9.67 -8.77 -4.46
C ALA A 142 -9.23 -8.84 -5.93
N GLY A 143 -7.92 -8.67 -6.20
CA GLY A 143 -7.36 -8.79 -7.55
C GLY A 143 -7.65 -10.15 -8.19
N VAL A 144 -7.51 -11.24 -7.43
CA VAL A 144 -7.87 -12.60 -7.90
C VAL A 144 -9.36 -12.70 -8.22
N LEU A 145 -10.25 -12.18 -7.36
CA LEU A 145 -11.69 -12.23 -7.58
C LEU A 145 -12.10 -11.45 -8.84
N PHE A 146 -11.61 -10.22 -9.02
CA PHE A 146 -11.88 -9.43 -10.23
C PHE A 146 -11.31 -10.08 -11.50
N TRP A 147 -10.14 -10.72 -11.39
CA TRP A 147 -9.57 -11.49 -12.49
C TRP A 147 -10.45 -12.67 -12.88
N VAL A 148 -10.94 -13.44 -11.89
CA VAL A 148 -11.86 -14.56 -12.12
C VAL A 148 -13.15 -14.08 -12.78
N GLU A 149 -13.74 -12.99 -12.31
CA GLU A 149 -14.97 -12.43 -12.91
C GLU A 149 -14.74 -12.01 -14.38
N HIS A 150 -13.65 -11.29 -14.66
CA HIS A 150 -13.25 -10.96 -16.03
C HIS A 150 -13.11 -12.21 -16.92
N ARG A 151 -12.58 -13.32 -16.38
CA ARG A 151 -12.44 -14.58 -17.12
C ARG A 151 -13.79 -15.25 -17.37
N ILE A 152 -14.73 -15.17 -16.43
CA ILE A 152 -16.10 -15.67 -16.58
C ILE A 152 -16.81 -14.88 -17.69
N GLN A 153 -16.79 -13.54 -17.64
CA GLN A 153 -17.40 -12.69 -18.67
C GLN A 153 -16.79 -12.95 -20.06
N THR A 154 -15.47 -13.07 -20.15
CA THR A 154 -14.79 -13.40 -21.43
C THR A 154 -15.22 -14.77 -22.00
N ARG A 155 -15.59 -15.75 -21.17
CA ARG A 155 -16.12 -17.04 -21.63
C ARG A 155 -17.57 -16.94 -22.08
N LYS A 156 -18.37 -16.12 -21.38
CA LYS A 156 -19.76 -15.83 -21.74
C LYS A 156 -19.91 -15.05 -23.04
N GLU A 157 -18.90 -14.31 -23.51
CA GLU A 157 -18.93 -13.66 -24.83
C GLU A 157 -18.57 -14.59 -26.00
N LYS A 158 -17.76 -15.62 -25.75
CA LYS A 158 -17.33 -16.57 -26.79
C LYS A 158 -18.38 -17.65 -27.09
N SER A 159 -19.15 -18.07 -26.09
CA SER A 159 -20.19 -19.11 -26.20
C SER A 159 -21.47 -18.70 -26.98
N PRO A 160 -21.97 -17.45 -26.93
CA PRO A 160 -23.14 -16.98 -27.69
C PRO A 160 -22.89 -17.07 -29.19
N MET A 161 -21.66 -16.78 -29.65
CA MET A 161 -21.27 -16.91 -31.05
C MET A 161 -21.32 -18.36 -31.56
N GLY A 162 -21.17 -19.34 -30.66
CA GLY A 162 -21.39 -20.77 -30.95
C GLY A 162 -22.88 -21.13 -31.12
N MET A 163 -23.79 -20.39 -30.49
CA MET A 163 -25.23 -20.62 -30.59
C MET A 163 -25.80 -20.04 -31.90
N TYR A 164 -25.38 -18.83 -32.29
CA TYR A 164 -25.78 -18.23 -33.59
C TYR A 164 -25.25 -19.01 -34.81
N THR A 165 -24.09 -19.66 -34.71
CA THR A 165 -23.55 -20.48 -35.80
C THR A 165 -24.25 -21.82 -35.99
N LEU A 166 -24.97 -22.31 -34.97
CA LEU A 166 -25.84 -23.49 -35.08
C LEU A 166 -27.19 -23.13 -35.71
N GLU A 167 -27.75 -21.97 -35.36
CA GLU A 167 -29.05 -21.52 -35.90
C GLU A 167 -28.97 -21.07 -37.36
N GLY A 168 -27.82 -20.53 -37.81
CA GLY A 168 -27.58 -20.23 -39.22
C GLY A 168 -27.24 -21.44 -40.10
N ARG A 169 -27.29 -22.67 -39.56
CA ARG A 169 -26.98 -23.93 -40.27
C ARG A 169 -28.17 -24.90 -40.28
N ILE A 170 -29.35 -24.48 -39.84
CA ILE A 170 -30.61 -25.25 -39.89
C ILE A 170 -31.47 -24.69 -41.03
#